data_AF-A0AAD5DH63-F1
#
_entry.id   AF-A0AAD5DH63-F1
#
_cell.length_a   1.000
_cell.length_b   1.000
_cell.length_c   1.000
_cell.angle_alpha   90.00
_cell.angle_beta   90.00
_cell.angle_gamma   90.00
#
_symmetry.space_group_name_H-M   'P 1'
#
loop_
_entity.id
_entity.type
_entity.pdbx_description
1 polymer ?
#
loop_
_entity_poly.entity_id
_entity_poly.type
_entity_poly.pdbx_seq_one_letter_code
_entity_poly.pdbx_strand_id
1 'polypeptide(L)'
;MPAAALSSVSASVRAQQHGAGCTCCRRSAGRSLRAPAARRTVAVRAAANNGLSDAKVIEAAGKQIVVEKDGTIIIGASNVPAPIANPRETAEVEYLTARANKVQEQFASAMGADDFIQRVEMALYAFGFNGDNSIAMVNLCRDEVTVTLKQRIEHVFGSSFSTNGLGGVLTCGVTGIGAGLSHSPLCESGKERYVFFSFPHISINASGEVGPMSRPGRPGQSCACGALIKSWNEIRSEGLHDALDPEYSILKQRIARRLRHEGATDESVKGLNL
;
A
#
# COMPACT_ATOMS: atom_id res chain seq x y z
N MET A 1 42.74 46.16 -11.78
CA MET A 1 41.94 47.13 -12.55
C MET A 1 42.13 46.75 -14.02
N PRO A 2 41.10 46.24 -14.71
CA PRO A 2 39.83 46.93 -14.88
C PRO A 2 38.61 46.16 -14.37
N ALA A 3 37.54 46.93 -14.18
CA ALA A 3 36.26 46.57 -13.60
C ALA A 3 35.38 45.77 -14.59
N ALA A 4 34.79 44.68 -14.09
CA ALA A 4 33.70 43.99 -14.77
C ALA A 4 32.39 44.74 -14.45
N ALA A 5 31.71 45.19 -15.49
CA ALA A 5 30.40 45.82 -15.40
C ALA A 5 29.33 44.78 -15.05
N LEU A 6 28.62 45.03 -13.95
CA LEU A 6 27.37 44.35 -13.59
C LEU A 6 26.27 44.81 -14.55
N SER A 7 25.72 43.90 -15.35
CA SER A 7 24.42 44.11 -16.00
C SER A 7 23.37 43.22 -15.33
N SER A 8 22.52 43.84 -14.53
CA SER A 8 21.27 43.30 -14.02
C SER A 8 20.30 43.00 -15.16
N VAL A 9 19.92 41.73 -15.34
CA VAL A 9 18.77 41.37 -16.19
C VAL A 9 17.59 41.07 -15.29
N SER A 10 16.65 42.00 -15.28
CA SER A 10 15.38 41.92 -14.56
C SER A 10 14.48 40.83 -15.13
N ALA A 11 13.83 40.12 -14.21
CA ALA A 11 12.83 39.10 -14.48
C ALA A 11 11.60 39.66 -15.21
N SER A 12 11.13 38.91 -16.20
CA SER A 12 9.77 39.00 -16.74
C SER A 12 9.20 37.59 -16.80
N VAL A 13 8.63 37.12 -15.69
CA VAL A 13 7.85 35.88 -15.65
C VAL A 13 6.47 36.20 -16.25
N ARG A 14 6.26 35.80 -17.50
CA ARG A 14 4.93 35.75 -18.12
C ARG A 14 4.22 34.50 -17.59
N ALA A 15 3.24 34.70 -16.72
CA ALA A 15 2.32 33.66 -16.31
C ALA A 15 1.41 33.28 -17.49
N GLN A 16 1.68 32.15 -18.15
CA GLN A 16 0.73 31.52 -19.06
C GLN A 16 -0.14 30.55 -18.27
N GLN A 17 -1.37 30.99 -18.01
CA GLN A 17 -2.48 30.15 -17.59
C GLN A 17 -2.92 29.29 -18.78
N HIS A 18 -2.67 28.00 -18.74
CA HIS A 18 -3.36 27.03 -19.61
C HIS A 18 -4.33 26.22 -18.77
N GLY A 19 -5.60 26.66 -18.80
CA GLY A 19 -6.73 25.88 -18.35
C GLY A 19 -7.05 24.79 -19.36
N ALA A 20 -6.98 23.53 -18.92
CA ALA A 20 -7.61 22.40 -19.60
C ALA A 20 -8.78 21.93 -18.73
N GLY A 21 -9.93 22.56 -18.92
CA GLY A 21 -11.18 22.16 -18.29
C GLY A 21 -11.74 20.90 -18.94
N CYS A 22 -11.87 19.82 -18.19
CA CYS A 22 -12.62 18.64 -18.60
C CYS A 22 -14.13 18.93 -18.49
N THR A 23 -14.83 18.92 -19.62
CA THR A 23 -16.25 19.26 -19.77
C THR A 23 -17.15 18.03 -19.62
N CYS A 24 -17.43 17.55 -18.41
CA CYS A 24 -18.43 16.49 -18.24
C CYS A 24 -19.42 16.61 -17.07
N CYS A 25 -19.31 17.57 -16.15
CA CYS A 25 -20.16 17.59 -14.95
C CYS A 25 -21.15 18.75 -14.93
N ARG A 26 -22.35 18.54 -15.46
CA ARG A 26 -23.55 19.34 -15.13
C ARG A 26 -24.62 18.43 -14.49
N ARG A 27 -25.15 18.91 -13.34
CA ARG A 27 -26.39 18.50 -12.61
C ARG A 27 -26.25 17.22 -11.74
N SER A 28 -26.82 17.10 -10.54
CA SER A 28 -27.67 17.98 -9.71
C SER A 28 -27.79 17.40 -8.29
N ALA A 29 -28.11 18.29 -7.34
CA ALA A 29 -28.29 18.09 -5.92
C ALA A 29 -29.34 17.04 -5.48
N GLY A 30 -29.07 16.45 -4.30
CA GLY A 30 -29.98 16.58 -3.15
C GLY A 30 -30.80 15.36 -2.73
N ARG A 31 -30.52 14.82 -1.54
CA ARG A 31 -31.50 14.74 -0.43
C ARG A 31 -30.91 14.08 0.83
N SER A 32 -31.09 14.78 1.95
CA SER A 32 -30.96 14.31 3.33
C SER A 32 -32.27 13.69 3.78
N LEU A 33 -32.25 12.57 4.53
CA LEU A 33 -33.31 12.23 5.50
C LEU A 33 -32.78 11.42 6.69
N ARG A 34 -33.47 11.65 7.81
CA ARG A 34 -33.14 11.47 9.23
C ARG A 34 -33.24 10.02 9.75
N ALA A 35 -32.56 9.80 10.88
CA ALA A 35 -32.67 8.64 11.78
C ALA A 35 -33.98 8.63 12.60
N PRO A 36 -34.45 7.46 13.07
CA PRO A 36 -35.38 7.36 14.19
C PRO A 36 -34.76 6.75 15.45
N ALA A 37 -35.45 7.03 16.55
CA ALA A 37 -35.01 7.03 17.93
C ALA A 37 -35.14 5.68 18.67
N ALA A 38 -34.46 5.62 19.81
CA ALA A 38 -34.43 4.54 20.78
C ALA A 38 -35.79 4.23 21.42
N ARG A 39 -36.00 2.96 21.80
CA ARG A 39 -36.99 2.56 22.80
C ARG A 39 -36.46 1.48 23.75
N ARG A 40 -36.86 1.64 25.01
CA ARG A 40 -36.37 1.01 26.25
C ARG A 40 -36.68 -0.49 26.39
N THR A 41 -35.75 -1.12 27.11
CA THR A 41 -35.73 -2.36 27.90
C THR A 41 -37.04 -2.97 28.42
N VAL A 42 -37.10 -4.30 28.43
CA VAL A 42 -37.78 -5.12 29.46
C VAL A 42 -36.82 -6.24 29.89
N ALA A 43 -36.59 -6.35 31.19
CA ALA A 43 -35.87 -7.46 31.83
C ALA A 43 -36.86 -8.54 32.24
N VAL A 44 -36.53 -9.82 32.00
CA VAL A 44 -37.13 -10.96 32.70
C VAL A 44 -36.00 -11.90 33.09
N ARG A 45 -35.96 -12.25 34.39
CA ARG A 45 -34.94 -13.07 35.03
C ARG A 45 -35.44 -14.51 35.14
N ALA A 46 -34.54 -15.44 34.79
CA ALA A 46 -34.35 -16.81 35.28
C ALA A 46 -35.51 -17.82 35.32
N ALA A 47 -35.30 -18.96 34.65
CA ALA A 47 -35.65 -20.26 35.20
C ALA A 47 -34.44 -21.20 35.01
N ALA A 48 -33.94 -21.72 36.12
CA ALA A 48 -33.02 -22.84 36.14
C ALA A 48 -33.81 -24.13 35.88
N ASN A 49 -33.24 -25.07 35.14
CA ASN A 49 -33.51 -26.49 35.36
C ASN A 49 -32.27 -27.33 35.05
N ASN A 50 -32.01 -28.24 35.99
CA ASN A 50 -30.90 -29.18 36.11
C ASN A 50 -30.91 -30.27 35.02
N GLY A 51 -29.72 -30.80 34.71
CA GLY A 51 -29.55 -32.21 34.32
C GLY A 51 -28.50 -32.51 33.24
N LEU A 52 -27.26 -32.76 33.67
CA LEU A 52 -26.28 -33.72 33.11
C LEU A 52 -26.26 -33.95 31.58
N SER A 53 -25.47 -33.15 30.85
CA SER A 53 -24.57 -33.67 29.80
C SER A 53 -23.42 -32.69 29.55
N ASP A 54 -22.20 -33.08 29.95
CA ASP A 54 -20.96 -32.32 29.74
C ASP A 54 -20.45 -32.45 28.29
N ALA A 55 -21.27 -32.07 27.32
CA ALA A 55 -20.86 -31.95 25.92
C ALA A 55 -20.70 -30.46 25.58
N LYS A 56 -19.54 -30.07 25.02
CA LYS A 56 -19.31 -28.67 24.63
C LYS A 56 -19.89 -28.47 23.23
N VAL A 57 -20.98 -27.72 23.16
CA VAL A 57 -21.65 -27.38 21.90
C VAL A 57 -21.13 -26.02 21.40
N ILE A 58 -20.60 -26.00 20.19
CA ILE A 58 -20.12 -24.79 19.49
C ILE A 58 -20.92 -24.63 18.20
N GLU A 59 -21.58 -23.48 18.04
CA GLU A 59 -22.29 -23.13 16.81
C GLU A 59 -21.39 -22.27 15.92
N ALA A 60 -21.12 -22.72 14.70
CA ALA A 60 -20.32 -21.98 13.73
C ALA A 60 -20.85 -22.19 12.31
N ALA A 61 -21.09 -21.09 11.57
CA ALA A 61 -21.50 -21.12 10.16
C ALA A 61 -22.68 -22.07 9.84
N GLY A 62 -23.69 -22.13 10.73
CA GLY A 62 -24.87 -22.99 10.56
C GLY A 62 -24.62 -24.48 10.83
N LYS A 63 -23.49 -24.84 11.44
CA LYS A 63 -23.18 -26.20 11.89
C LYS A 63 -23.06 -26.23 13.41
N GLN A 64 -23.62 -27.28 13.99
CA GLN A 64 -23.45 -27.61 15.40
C GLN A 64 -22.26 -28.54 15.55
N ILE A 65 -21.25 -28.11 16.30
CA ILE A 65 -20.08 -28.91 16.63
C ILE A 65 -20.23 -29.36 18.09
N VAL A 66 -20.44 -30.65 18.30
CA VAL A 66 -20.49 -31.26 19.64
C VAL A 66 -19.16 -31.94 19.90
N VAL A 67 -18.46 -31.52 20.95
CA VAL A 67 -17.25 -32.20 21.43
C VAL A 67 -17.61 -33.02 22.66
N GLU A 68 -17.51 -34.34 22.52
CA GLU A 68 -17.71 -35.30 23.61
C GLU A 68 -16.46 -35.42 24.50
N LYS A 69 -16.62 -36.05 25.67
CA LYS A 69 -15.54 -36.17 26.68
C LYS A 69 -14.33 -36.98 26.21
N ASP A 70 -14.54 -37.89 25.26
CA ASP A 70 -13.51 -38.74 24.66
C ASP A 70 -12.77 -38.04 23.50
N GLY A 71 -13.13 -36.79 23.18
CA GLY A 71 -12.56 -36.04 22.07
C GLY A 71 -13.28 -36.26 20.73
N THR A 72 -14.37 -37.03 20.71
CA THR A 72 -15.19 -37.22 19.51
C THR A 72 -15.86 -35.91 19.10
N ILE A 73 -15.70 -35.51 17.84
CA ILE A 73 -16.30 -34.30 17.26
C ILE A 73 -17.44 -34.71 16.34
N ILE A 74 -18.68 -34.38 16.73
CA ILE A 74 -19.88 -34.58 15.92
C ILE A 74 -20.24 -33.26 15.26
N ILE A 75 -20.32 -33.24 13.91
CA ILE A 75 -20.71 -32.06 13.14
C ILE A 75 -22.10 -32.31 12.55
N GLY A 76 -23.11 -31.70 13.15
CA GLY A 76 -24.50 -31.76 12.71
C GLY A 76 -24.95 -30.49 11.98
N ALA A 77 -26.05 -30.58 11.23
CA ALA A 77 -26.75 -29.41 10.73
C ALA A 77 -27.38 -28.66 11.92
N SER A 78 -27.14 -27.35 12.01
CA SER A 78 -27.78 -26.53 13.04
C SER A 78 -29.27 -26.35 12.72
N ASN A 79 -30.14 -26.50 13.72
CA ASN A 79 -31.57 -26.15 13.61
C ASN A 79 -31.82 -24.64 13.77
N VAL A 80 -30.75 -23.84 13.93
CA VAL A 80 -30.83 -22.38 13.95
C VAL A 80 -30.81 -21.89 12.50
N PRO A 81 -31.80 -21.10 12.04
CA PRO A 81 -31.74 -20.46 10.75
C PRO A 81 -30.40 -19.73 10.61
N ALA A 82 -29.70 -19.95 9.50
CA ALA A 82 -28.46 -19.22 9.24
C ALA A 82 -28.73 -17.71 9.43
N PRO A 83 -27.86 -16.98 10.14
CA PRO A 83 -28.03 -15.55 10.31
C PRO A 83 -28.28 -14.93 8.94
N ILE A 84 -29.37 -14.16 8.81
CA ILE A 84 -29.64 -13.41 7.58
C ILE A 84 -28.47 -12.44 7.43
N ALA A 85 -27.56 -12.75 6.50
CA ALA A 85 -26.40 -11.93 6.24
C ALA A 85 -26.89 -10.51 5.92
N ASN A 86 -26.33 -9.51 6.60
CA ASN A 86 -26.65 -8.12 6.33
C ASN A 86 -26.28 -7.83 4.87
N PRO A 87 -27.24 -7.49 3.99
CA PRO A 87 -26.97 -7.34 2.55
C PRO A 87 -25.86 -6.33 2.23
N ARG A 88 -25.67 -5.33 3.11
CA ARG A 88 -24.59 -4.36 3.00
C ARG A 88 -23.21 -4.98 3.25
N GLU A 89 -23.10 -5.83 4.26
CA GLU A 89 -21.86 -6.53 4.58
C GLU A 89 -21.50 -7.52 3.47
N THR A 90 -22.50 -8.23 2.92
CA THR A 90 -22.29 -9.13 1.78
C THR A 90 -21.77 -8.38 0.55
N ALA A 91 -22.40 -7.26 0.18
CA ALA A 91 -21.97 -6.46 -0.97
C ALA A 91 -20.57 -5.83 -0.78
N GLU A 92 -20.22 -5.42 0.44
CA GLU A 92 -18.89 -4.89 0.75
C GLU A 92 -17.81 -5.97 0.64
N VAL A 93 -18.07 -7.16 1.18
CA VAL A 93 -17.16 -8.31 1.06
C VAL A 93 -16.97 -8.69 -0.41
N GLU A 94 -18.05 -8.83 -1.18
CA GLU A 94 -17.99 -9.14 -2.62
C GLU A 94 -17.16 -8.10 -3.38
N TYR A 95 -17.38 -6.81 -3.13
CA TYR A 95 -16.62 -5.74 -3.76
C TYR A 95 -15.12 -5.80 -3.40
N LEU A 96 -14.78 -5.96 -2.13
CA LEU A 96 -13.38 -6.02 -1.68
C LEU A 96 -12.68 -7.27 -2.20
N THR A 97 -13.35 -8.42 -2.24
CA THR A 97 -12.84 -9.65 -2.84
C THR A 97 -12.58 -9.46 -4.33
N ALA A 98 -13.52 -8.87 -5.09
CA ALA A 98 -13.33 -8.58 -6.50
C ALA A 98 -12.15 -7.62 -6.74
N ARG A 99 -11.99 -6.59 -5.89
CA ARG A 99 -10.85 -5.67 -5.94
C ARG A 99 -9.52 -6.38 -5.68
N ALA A 100 -9.45 -7.24 -4.67
CA ALA A 100 -8.25 -8.03 -4.37
C ALA A 100 -7.88 -8.94 -5.55
N ASN A 101 -8.86 -9.61 -6.15
CA ASN A 101 -8.65 -10.44 -7.33
C ASN A 101 -8.09 -9.63 -8.51
N LYS A 102 -8.57 -8.40 -8.76
CA LYS A 102 -8.01 -7.52 -9.80
C LYS A 102 -6.56 -7.15 -9.55
N VAL A 103 -6.15 -6.95 -8.29
CA VAL A 103 -4.74 -6.74 -7.96
C VAL A 103 -3.93 -8.00 -8.22
N GLN A 104 -4.46 -9.17 -7.86
CA GLN A 104 -3.79 -10.46 -8.05
C GLN A 104 -3.68 -10.91 -9.51
N GLU A 105 -4.63 -10.50 -10.37
CA GLU A 105 -4.51 -10.67 -11.83
C GLU A 105 -3.25 -9.97 -12.39
N GLN A 106 -2.88 -8.81 -11.83
CA GLN A 106 -1.68 -8.07 -12.22
C GLN A 106 -0.42 -8.57 -11.48
N PHE A 107 -0.58 -8.95 -10.21
CA PHE A 107 0.49 -9.35 -9.31
C PHE A 107 0.06 -10.56 -8.50
N ALA A 108 0.31 -11.78 -8.99
CA ALA A 108 -0.18 -13.02 -8.39
C ALA A 108 0.23 -13.21 -6.91
N SER A 109 1.37 -12.64 -6.48
CA SER A 109 1.85 -12.68 -5.11
C SER A 109 1.37 -11.52 -4.22
N ALA A 110 0.46 -10.67 -4.72
CA ALA A 110 -0.02 -9.52 -3.98
C ALA A 110 -0.74 -9.92 -2.69
N MET A 111 -0.41 -9.18 -1.64
CA MET A 111 -0.91 -9.38 -0.28
C MET A 111 -1.43 -8.06 0.29
N GLY A 112 -2.36 -8.15 1.25
CA GLY A 112 -2.67 -7.01 2.11
C GLY A 112 -1.42 -6.56 2.86
N ALA A 113 -1.27 -5.25 3.07
CA ALA A 113 -0.07 -4.70 3.70
C ALA A 113 0.13 -5.20 5.14
N ASP A 114 -0.96 -5.44 5.88
CA ASP A 114 -0.92 -6.02 7.22
C ASP A 114 -0.47 -7.49 7.20
N ASP A 115 -1.06 -8.31 6.32
CA ASP A 115 -0.65 -9.71 6.12
C ASP A 115 0.82 -9.81 5.69
N PHE A 116 1.27 -8.91 4.80
CA PHE A 116 2.64 -8.86 4.34
C PHE A 116 3.61 -8.59 5.50
N ILE A 117 3.36 -7.54 6.29
CA ILE A 117 4.25 -7.16 7.39
C ILE A 117 4.24 -8.21 8.51
N GLN A 118 3.09 -8.80 8.84
CA GLN A 118 3.01 -9.88 9.82
C GLN A 118 3.85 -11.10 9.38
N ARG A 119 3.78 -11.48 8.10
CA ARG A 119 4.60 -12.59 7.58
C ARG A 119 6.08 -12.28 7.59
N VAL A 120 6.46 -11.04 7.27
CA VAL A 120 7.86 -10.57 7.35
C VAL A 120 8.36 -10.64 8.78
N GLU A 121 7.61 -10.13 9.75
CA GLU A 121 7.96 -10.17 11.16
C GLU A 121 8.17 -11.61 11.64
N MET A 122 7.21 -12.50 11.39
CA MET A 122 7.30 -13.91 11.78
C MET A 122 8.51 -14.61 11.15
N ALA A 123 8.74 -14.37 9.85
CA ALA A 123 9.86 -14.98 9.14
C ALA A 123 11.20 -14.47 9.69
N LEU A 124 11.34 -13.17 9.93
CA LEU A 124 12.58 -12.56 10.43
C LEU A 124 12.85 -12.90 11.90
N TYR A 125 11.80 -13.04 12.71
CA TYR A 125 11.91 -13.47 14.10
C TYR A 125 12.57 -14.84 14.23
N ALA A 126 12.28 -15.76 13.30
CA ALA A 126 12.93 -17.07 13.25
C ALA A 126 14.47 -17.00 13.05
N PHE A 127 14.98 -15.87 12.56
CA PHE A 127 16.42 -15.58 12.41
C PHE A 127 16.96 -14.60 13.47
N GLY A 128 16.17 -14.34 14.53
CA GLY A 128 16.55 -13.49 15.66
C GLY A 128 16.48 -11.99 15.39
N PHE A 129 15.71 -11.56 14.39
CA PHE A 129 15.41 -10.14 14.16
C PHE A 129 14.09 -9.78 14.83
N ASN A 130 14.04 -8.64 15.52
CA ASN A 130 12.83 -8.05 16.08
C ASN A 130 12.97 -6.52 16.11
N GLY A 131 11.90 -5.83 16.51
CA GLY A 131 11.89 -4.37 16.57
C GLY A 131 12.84 -3.75 17.59
N ASP A 132 13.24 -4.48 18.62
CA ASP A 132 14.14 -3.97 19.66
C ASP A 132 15.61 -4.02 19.22
N ASN A 133 15.95 -4.92 18.29
CA ASN A 133 17.33 -5.27 17.99
C ASN A 133 17.74 -5.03 16.54
N SER A 134 16.84 -4.48 15.72
CA SER A 134 17.05 -4.26 14.29
C SER A 134 16.64 -2.85 13.90
N ILE A 135 17.36 -2.24 12.95
CA ILE A 135 16.91 -1.01 12.29
C ILE A 135 16.31 -1.32 10.93
N ALA A 136 15.12 -0.77 10.67
CA ALA A 136 14.52 -0.79 9.34
C ALA A 136 15.04 0.37 8.49
N MET A 137 15.53 0.05 7.31
CA MET A 137 15.85 0.99 6.26
C MET A 137 14.78 0.93 5.18
N VAL A 138 14.09 2.06 4.95
CA VAL A 138 12.89 2.10 4.11
C VAL A 138 13.12 2.99 2.90
N ASN A 139 13.03 2.40 1.71
CA ASN A 139 13.08 3.07 0.42
C ASN A 139 11.75 2.90 -0.33
N LEU A 140 10.98 3.96 -0.40
CA LEU A 140 9.72 4.07 -1.14
C LEU A 140 9.76 5.26 -2.09
N CYS A 141 8.73 5.40 -2.91
CA CYS A 141 8.51 6.65 -3.63
C CYS A 141 8.24 7.81 -2.65
N ARG A 142 8.63 9.03 -3.01
CA ARG A 142 8.28 10.25 -2.25
C ARG A 142 6.78 10.60 -2.27
N ASP A 143 5.97 9.89 -3.06
CA ASP A 143 4.52 10.04 -3.13
C ASP A 143 3.86 9.72 -1.78
N GLU A 144 2.92 10.55 -1.32
CA GLU A 144 2.33 10.47 0.01
C GLU A 144 1.54 9.16 0.23
N VAL A 145 1.08 8.54 -0.85
CA VAL A 145 0.32 7.27 -0.78
C VAL A 145 1.14 6.11 -0.22
N THR A 146 2.47 6.21 -0.26
CA THR A 146 3.37 5.17 0.23
C THR A 146 3.56 5.20 1.75
N VAL A 147 3.17 6.30 2.41
CA VAL A 147 3.31 6.50 3.87
C VAL A 147 2.60 5.39 4.64
N THR A 148 1.48 4.91 4.12
CA THR A 148 0.67 3.82 4.71
C THR A 148 1.44 2.51 4.89
N LEU A 149 2.37 2.17 3.98
CA LEU A 149 3.24 1.01 4.12
C LEU A 149 4.41 1.30 5.08
N LYS A 150 5.00 2.49 4.99
CA LYS A 150 6.06 2.93 5.91
C LYS A 150 5.60 2.84 7.37
N GLN A 151 4.39 3.32 7.68
CA GLN A 151 3.85 3.27 9.04
C GLN A 151 3.70 1.84 9.58
N ARG A 152 3.33 0.87 8.72
CA ARG A 152 3.24 -0.54 9.13
C ARG A 152 4.62 -1.14 9.39
N ILE A 153 5.61 -0.81 8.58
CA ILE A 153 7.00 -1.20 8.84
C ILE A 153 7.47 -0.63 10.17
N GLU A 154 7.21 0.66 10.42
CA GLU A 154 7.62 1.34 11.65
C GLU A 154 6.87 0.87 12.89
N HIS A 155 5.67 0.30 12.72
CA HIS A 155 4.95 -0.35 13.81
C HIS A 155 5.67 -1.60 14.33
N VAL A 156 6.37 -2.33 13.45
CA VAL A 156 7.11 -3.56 13.82
C VAL A 156 8.55 -3.25 14.20
N PHE A 157 9.23 -2.39 13.45
CA PHE A 157 10.68 -2.15 13.58
C PHE A 157 11.05 -0.81 14.23
N GLY A 158 10.07 -0.10 14.79
CA GLY A 158 10.28 1.24 15.32
C GLY A 158 10.60 2.28 14.25
N SER A 159 11.16 3.42 14.66
CA SER A 159 11.52 4.50 13.73
C SER A 159 12.50 4.03 12.65
N SER A 160 12.12 4.19 11.38
CA SER A 160 12.93 3.75 10.25
C SER A 160 13.88 4.83 9.72
N PHE A 161 15.01 4.42 9.14
CA PHE A 161 15.84 5.31 8.33
C PHE A 161 15.29 5.37 6.90
N SER A 162 14.81 6.53 6.48
CA SER A 162 14.21 6.72 5.16
C SER A 162 15.25 7.06 4.10
N THR A 163 15.24 6.32 3.00
CA THR A 163 15.99 6.60 1.77
C THR A 163 15.11 6.76 0.55
N ASN A 164 13.86 7.15 0.78
CA ASN A 164 12.89 7.41 -0.27
C ASN A 164 13.47 8.33 -1.36
N GLY A 165 13.16 8.00 -2.60
CA GLY A 165 13.47 8.81 -3.78
C GLY A 165 12.31 8.81 -4.76
N LEU A 166 12.34 9.70 -5.76
CA LEU A 166 11.28 9.75 -6.77
C LEU A 166 11.13 8.39 -7.50
N GLY A 167 9.91 7.84 -7.52
CA GLY A 167 9.66 6.50 -8.06
C GLY A 167 10.35 5.35 -7.31
N GLY A 168 10.88 5.60 -6.11
CA GLY A 168 11.64 4.63 -5.31
C GLY A 168 13.12 4.50 -5.72
N VAL A 169 13.66 5.46 -6.48
CA VAL A 169 15.08 5.43 -6.86
C VAL A 169 16.00 5.70 -5.66
N LEU A 170 17.02 4.84 -5.48
CA LEU A 170 18.05 5.04 -4.46
C LEU A 170 19.11 6.05 -4.92
N THR A 171 18.90 7.32 -4.60
CA THR A 171 19.84 8.44 -4.82
C THR A 171 20.61 8.85 -3.58
N CYS A 172 20.27 8.32 -2.40
CA CYS A 172 21.00 8.54 -1.14
C CYS A 172 22.47 8.07 -1.20
N GLY A 173 22.78 7.18 -2.14
CA GLY A 173 24.12 6.64 -2.35
C GLY A 173 24.64 5.81 -1.18
N VAL A 174 25.88 5.32 -1.30
CA VAL A 174 26.54 4.52 -0.27
C VAL A 174 26.71 5.31 1.04
N THR A 175 26.86 6.63 0.97
CA THR A 175 26.92 7.51 2.15
C THR A 175 25.61 7.49 2.92
N GLY A 176 24.47 7.63 2.24
CA GLY A 176 23.16 7.56 2.88
C GLY A 176 22.85 6.18 3.46
N ILE A 177 23.29 5.10 2.78
CA ILE A 177 23.24 3.74 3.36
C ILE A 177 24.08 3.68 4.64
N GLY A 178 25.35 4.07 4.58
CA GLY A 178 26.26 4.04 5.74
C GLY A 178 25.74 4.84 6.94
N ALA A 179 25.13 6.00 6.71
CA ALA A 179 24.47 6.77 7.76
C ALA A 179 23.35 5.96 8.44
N GLY A 180 22.48 5.32 7.68
CA GLY A 180 21.44 4.45 8.22
C GLY A 180 21.98 3.24 8.98
N LEU A 181 23.07 2.62 8.50
CA LEU A 181 23.68 1.47 9.19
C LEU A 181 24.27 1.86 10.55
N SER A 182 24.85 3.05 10.67
CA SER A 182 25.45 3.52 11.92
C SER A 182 24.45 3.72 13.08
N HIS A 183 23.14 3.60 12.80
CA HIS A 183 22.07 3.77 13.79
C HIS A 183 21.48 2.44 14.29
N SER A 184 22.00 1.29 13.84
CA SER A 184 21.47 -0.01 14.28
C SER A 184 21.72 -0.25 15.78
N PRO A 185 20.75 -0.81 16.52
CA PRO A 185 21.00 -1.25 17.89
C PRO A 185 22.08 -2.32 17.95
N LEU A 186 22.94 -2.24 18.98
CA LEU A 186 23.85 -3.32 19.31
C LEU A 186 23.11 -4.37 20.14
N CYS A 187 22.97 -5.58 19.57
CA CYS A 187 22.47 -6.73 20.34
C CYS A 187 23.45 -7.08 21.47
N GLU A 188 23.00 -7.82 22.48
CA GLU A 188 23.88 -8.36 23.54
C GLU A 188 25.07 -9.17 22.99
N SER A 189 24.87 -9.83 21.84
CA SER A 189 25.93 -10.56 21.11
C SER A 189 26.97 -9.66 20.42
N GLY A 190 26.84 -8.33 20.50
CA GLY A 190 27.67 -7.36 19.80
C GLY A 190 27.37 -7.21 18.32
N LYS A 191 26.32 -7.85 17.80
CA LYS A 191 25.90 -7.78 16.40
C LYS A 191 24.90 -6.67 16.16
N GLU A 192 25.02 -6.01 15.02
CA GLU A 192 24.02 -5.10 14.46
C GLU A 192 23.10 -5.87 13.51
N ARG A 193 21.85 -5.41 13.40
CA ARG A 193 20.85 -6.03 12.50
C ARG A 193 20.15 -4.98 11.67
N TYR A 194 19.99 -5.31 10.39
CA TYR A 194 19.50 -4.40 9.37
C TYR A 194 18.39 -5.09 8.58
N VAL A 195 17.27 -4.40 8.40
CA VAL A 195 16.18 -4.88 7.55
C VAL A 195 15.92 -3.84 6.46
N PHE A 196 16.10 -4.21 5.20
CA PHE A 196 15.94 -3.30 4.07
C PHE A 196 14.61 -3.54 3.38
N PHE A 197 13.78 -2.51 3.31
CA PHE A 197 12.53 -2.48 2.57
C PHE A 197 12.69 -1.55 1.38
N SER A 198 12.53 -2.06 0.15
CA SER A 198 12.65 -1.25 -1.06
C SER A 198 11.56 -1.62 -2.06
N PHE A 199 10.61 -0.70 -2.27
CA PHE A 199 9.46 -0.95 -3.14
C PHE A 199 9.21 0.22 -4.11
N PRO A 200 9.11 -0.04 -5.44
CA PRO A 200 8.32 0.83 -6.30
C PRO A 200 6.85 0.73 -5.90
N HIS A 201 6.01 1.64 -6.41
CA HIS A 201 4.57 1.56 -6.18
C HIS A 201 3.79 1.79 -7.47
N ILE A 202 2.58 1.24 -7.52
CA ILE A 202 1.62 1.45 -8.58
C ILE A 202 0.23 1.53 -7.93
N SER A 203 -0.71 2.18 -8.61
CA SER A 203 -2.11 2.19 -8.22
C SER A 203 -2.95 1.39 -9.19
N ILE A 204 -4.04 0.81 -8.69
CA ILE A 204 -5.07 0.15 -9.50
C ILE A 204 -6.40 0.72 -9.03
N ASN A 205 -7.12 1.40 -9.93
CA ASN A 205 -8.34 2.12 -9.57
C ASN A 205 -9.53 1.16 -9.38
N ALA A 206 -10.72 1.72 -9.10
CA ALA A 206 -11.93 0.93 -8.86
C ALA A 206 -12.42 0.15 -10.09
N SER A 207 -12.04 0.56 -11.28
CA SER A 207 -12.32 -0.13 -12.55
C SER A 207 -11.29 -1.21 -12.88
N GLY A 208 -10.22 -1.34 -12.09
CA GLY A 208 -9.11 -2.26 -12.36
C GLY A 208 -8.04 -1.69 -13.30
N GLU A 209 -8.08 -0.40 -13.64
CA GLU A 209 -7.09 0.24 -14.51
C GLU A 209 -5.79 0.50 -13.73
N VAL A 210 -4.65 0.14 -14.33
CA VAL A 210 -3.31 0.29 -13.73
C VAL A 210 -2.77 1.69 -13.98
N GLY A 211 -2.40 2.39 -12.90
CA GLY A 211 -1.75 3.71 -12.94
C GLY A 211 -2.63 4.88 -12.49
N PRO A 212 -3.93 4.96 -12.83
CA PRO A 212 -4.81 6.00 -12.32
C PRO A 212 -5.11 5.84 -10.83
N MET A 213 -5.20 6.97 -10.13
CA MET A 213 -5.69 7.01 -8.75
C MET A 213 -6.46 8.29 -8.42
N SER A 214 -7.46 8.13 -7.54
CA SER A 214 -8.20 9.24 -6.96
C SER A 214 -7.48 9.77 -5.73
N ARG A 215 -7.33 11.09 -5.63
CA ARG A 215 -6.71 11.75 -4.47
C ARG A 215 -7.73 12.63 -3.74
N PRO A 216 -7.74 12.64 -2.40
CA PRO A 216 -8.65 13.48 -1.62
C PRO A 216 -8.58 14.95 -2.04
N GLY A 217 -9.74 15.57 -2.25
CA GLY A 217 -9.83 16.99 -2.60
C GLY A 217 -9.40 17.34 -4.03
N ARG A 218 -8.98 16.38 -4.86
CA ARG A 218 -8.60 16.62 -6.26
C ARG A 218 -9.70 16.11 -7.21
N PRO A 219 -10.28 16.97 -8.07
CA PRO A 219 -11.22 16.50 -9.08
C PRO A 219 -10.51 15.64 -10.13
N GLY A 220 -11.16 14.57 -10.58
CA GLY A 220 -10.65 13.66 -11.59
C GLY A 220 -9.65 12.63 -11.06
N GLN A 221 -9.04 11.88 -11.99
CA GLN A 221 -7.99 10.91 -11.69
C GLN A 221 -6.61 11.58 -11.82
N SER A 222 -5.74 11.29 -10.86
CA SER A 222 -4.30 11.52 -10.95
C SER A 222 -3.60 10.19 -11.27
N CYS A 223 -2.27 10.13 -11.14
CA CYS A 223 -1.50 8.92 -11.38
C CYS A 223 -0.65 8.50 -10.17
N ALA A 224 -0.39 7.21 -10.05
CA ALA A 224 0.62 6.63 -9.17
C ALA A 224 1.14 5.31 -9.76
N CYS A 225 2.46 5.13 -9.92
CA CYS A 225 3.51 6.12 -9.68
C CYS A 225 3.67 7.09 -10.87
N GLY A 226 3.51 8.39 -10.63
CA GLY A 226 3.65 9.40 -11.69
C GLY A 226 5.03 9.41 -12.35
N ALA A 227 6.10 9.19 -11.58
CA ALA A 227 7.46 9.13 -12.10
C ALA A 227 7.70 7.90 -12.99
N LEU A 228 7.17 6.73 -12.61
CA LEU A 228 7.27 5.51 -13.42
C LEU A 228 6.45 5.64 -14.70
N ILE A 229 5.23 6.18 -14.64
CA ILE A 229 4.38 6.40 -15.83
C ILE A 229 5.01 7.42 -16.77
N LYS A 230 5.56 8.52 -16.25
CA LYS A 230 6.28 9.50 -17.07
C LYS A 230 7.53 8.87 -17.71
N SER A 231 8.33 8.16 -16.90
CA SER A 231 9.51 7.45 -17.37
C SER A 231 9.15 6.42 -18.44
N TRP A 232 8.06 5.67 -18.27
CA TRP A 232 7.58 4.71 -19.24
C TRP A 232 7.32 5.33 -20.60
N ASN A 233 6.58 6.43 -20.62
CA ASN A 233 6.26 7.15 -21.84
C ASN A 233 7.51 7.73 -22.51
N GLU A 234 8.48 8.17 -21.71
CA GLU A 234 9.71 8.83 -22.18
C GLU A 234 10.90 7.91 -22.45
N ILE A 235 10.93 6.67 -21.95
CA ILE A 235 12.03 5.71 -22.23
C ILE A 235 12.11 5.41 -23.73
N ARG A 236 11.03 5.70 -24.47
CA ARG A 236 10.97 5.69 -25.93
C ARG A 236 11.80 6.82 -26.59
N SER A 237 12.38 7.71 -25.80
CA SER A 237 13.23 8.83 -26.22
C SER A 237 14.58 8.80 -25.49
N GLU A 238 15.67 9.12 -26.20
CA GLU A 238 17.01 9.16 -25.61
C GLU A 238 17.19 10.40 -24.71
N GLY A 239 17.95 10.26 -23.62
CA GLY A 239 18.30 11.40 -22.76
C GLY A 239 19.28 11.06 -21.65
N LEU A 240 20.27 11.94 -21.45
CA LEU A 240 21.26 11.86 -20.36
C LEU A 240 20.68 12.44 -19.05
N HIS A 241 21.48 12.46 -17.99
CA HIS A 241 21.09 12.95 -16.68
C HIS A 241 20.81 14.44 -16.80
N ASP A 242 19.64 14.86 -16.31
CA ASP A 242 19.28 16.26 -16.21
C ASP A 242 19.60 16.76 -14.80
N ALA A 243 20.48 17.75 -14.69
CA ALA A 243 20.86 18.36 -13.43
C ALA A 243 19.68 19.08 -12.74
N LEU A 244 18.67 19.52 -13.51
CA LEU A 244 17.46 20.13 -12.98
C LEU A 244 16.41 19.10 -12.55
N ASP A 245 16.54 17.84 -12.98
CA ASP A 245 15.64 16.74 -12.61
C ASP A 245 16.43 15.46 -12.26
N PRO A 246 17.26 15.51 -11.19
CA PRO A 246 18.27 14.49 -10.93
C PRO A 246 17.67 13.12 -10.59
N GLU A 247 16.70 13.06 -9.68
CA GLU A 247 16.12 11.77 -9.28
C GLU A 247 15.37 11.12 -10.43
N TYR A 248 14.58 11.90 -11.19
CA TYR A 248 13.82 11.40 -12.33
C TYR A 248 14.73 10.89 -13.45
N SER A 249 15.73 11.67 -13.85
CA SER A 249 16.61 11.29 -14.96
C SER A 249 17.48 10.08 -14.61
N ILE A 250 17.91 9.95 -13.35
CA ILE A 250 18.58 8.73 -12.84
C ILE A 250 17.62 7.53 -12.84
N LEU A 251 16.39 7.70 -12.36
CA LEU A 251 15.35 6.64 -12.39
C LEU A 251 15.14 6.15 -13.84
N LYS A 252 14.88 7.07 -14.76
CA LYS A 252 14.64 6.78 -16.18
C LYS A 252 15.79 5.98 -16.80
N GLN A 253 17.02 6.42 -16.58
CA GLN A 253 18.20 5.71 -17.08
C GLN A 253 18.37 4.33 -16.49
N ARG A 254 18.14 4.16 -15.18
CA ARG A 254 18.25 2.85 -14.52
C ARG A 254 17.21 1.87 -15.07
N ILE A 255 15.98 2.32 -15.29
CA ILE A 255 14.94 1.50 -15.91
C ILE A 255 15.33 1.14 -17.35
N ALA A 256 15.74 2.11 -18.17
CA ALA A 256 16.16 1.86 -19.56
C ALA A 256 17.33 0.86 -19.64
N ARG A 257 18.33 1.00 -18.76
CA ARG A 257 19.45 0.04 -18.65
C ARG A 257 18.97 -1.34 -18.21
N ARG A 258 18.04 -1.42 -17.26
CA ARG A 258 17.48 -2.71 -16.81
C ARG A 258 16.71 -3.39 -17.93
N LEU A 259 15.86 -2.67 -18.67
CA LEU A 259 15.12 -3.22 -19.81
C LEU A 259 16.07 -3.82 -20.86
N ARG A 260 17.12 -3.11 -21.24
CA ARG A 260 18.15 -3.65 -22.15
C ARG A 260 18.86 -4.88 -21.60
N HIS A 261 19.16 -4.89 -20.29
CA HIS A 261 19.77 -6.03 -19.63
C HIS A 261 18.86 -7.28 -19.66
N GLU A 262 17.54 -7.09 -19.60
CA GLU A 262 16.53 -8.17 -19.74
C GLU A 262 16.27 -8.54 -21.21
N GLY A 263 17.02 -7.98 -22.16
CA GLY A 263 16.90 -8.31 -23.58
C GLY A 263 15.89 -7.46 -24.37
N ALA A 264 15.31 -6.42 -23.78
CA ALA A 264 14.41 -5.53 -24.50
C ALA A 264 15.19 -4.67 -25.53
N THR A 265 14.77 -4.72 -26.79
CA THR A 265 15.22 -3.80 -27.86
C THR A 265 14.36 -2.54 -27.88
N ASP A 266 14.84 -1.50 -28.56
CA ASP A 266 14.11 -0.23 -28.73
C ASP A 266 12.74 -0.45 -29.41
N GLU A 267 12.62 -1.44 -30.30
CA GLU A 267 11.36 -1.86 -30.93
C GLU A 267 10.44 -2.55 -29.91
N SER A 268 10.98 -3.48 -29.12
CA SER A 268 10.18 -4.21 -28.13
C SER A 268 9.60 -3.27 -27.05
N VAL A 269 10.37 -2.26 -26.64
CA VAL A 269 9.95 -1.27 -25.63
C VAL A 269 8.81 -0.39 -26.14
N LYS A 270 8.77 -0.11 -27.45
CA LYS A 270 7.63 0.59 -28.08
C LYS A 270 6.34 -0.23 -28.01
N GLY A 271 6.44 -1.56 -28.02
CA GLY A 271 5.33 -2.50 -27.96
C GLY A 271 4.80 -2.80 -26.56
N LEU A 272 5.50 -2.38 -25.50
CA LEU A 272 5.05 -2.64 -24.14
C LEU A 272 3.83 -1.75 -23.77
N ASN A 273 2.89 -2.30 -23.02
CA ASN A 273 1.73 -1.62 -22.45
C ASN A 273 1.72 -1.70 -20.90
N LEU A 274 1.03 -0.73 -20.29
CA LEU A 274 0.65 -0.73 -18.87
C LEU A 274 -0.78 -1.25 -18.73
#